data_AF-A0A2D9N2C4-F1
#
_entry.id   AF-A0A2D9N2C4-F1
#
_cell.length_a   1.000
_cell.length_b   1.000
_cell.length_c   1.000
_cell.angle_alpha   90.00
_cell.angle_beta   90.00
_cell.angle_gamma   90.00
#
_symmetry.space_group_name_H-M   'P 1'
#
loop_
_entity.id
_entity.type
_entity.pdbx_description
1 polymer ?
#
loop_
_entity_poly.entity_id
_entity_poly.type
_entity_poly.pdbx_seq_one_letter_code
_entity_poly.pdbx_strand_id
1 'polypeptide(L)' 'MDIWWDIIQKKSKARRKKGSKRAKKKTRRKGKSTGKKDACYYKVRSRYKKWPSAYASGALVRCRKVGAANWGNKTKKK' A
#
# COMPACT_ATOMS: atom_id res chain seq x y z
N MET A 1 7.74 -35.14 32.15
CA MET A 1 7.40 -35.03 30.72
C MET A 1 6.74 -33.67 30.43
N ASP A 2 7.42 -32.55 30.68
CA ASP A 2 6.69 -31.26 30.85
C ASP A 2 7.26 -30.07 30.05
N ILE A 3 8.38 -30.27 29.36
CA ILE A 3 9.07 -29.18 28.64
C ILE A 3 8.65 -29.14 27.16
N TRP A 4 8.41 -30.30 26.54
CA TRP A 4 8.11 -30.40 25.12
C TRP A 4 6.68 -29.90 24.78
N TRP A 5 5.72 -30.13 25.69
CA TRP A 5 4.36 -29.65 25.55
C TRP A 5 4.27 -28.12 25.70
N ASP A 6 5.06 -27.53 26.62
CA ASP A 6 5.14 -26.07 26.79
C ASP A 6 5.70 -25.39 25.53
N ILE A 7 6.75 -25.94 24.93
CA ILE A 7 7.35 -25.42 23.69
C ILE A 7 6.32 -25.43 22.54
N ILE A 8 5.55 -26.51 22.41
CA ILE A 8 4.50 -26.62 21.38
C ILE A 8 3.38 -25.60 21.62
N GLN A 9 2.94 -25.44 22.87
CA GLN A 9 1.89 -24.50 23.25
C GLN A 9 2.33 -23.03 23.04
N LYS A 10 3.59 -22.70 23.33
CA LYS A 10 4.19 -21.37 23.13
C LYS A 10 4.31 -21.01 21.65
N LYS A 11 4.73 -21.97 20.81
CA LYS A 11 4.82 -21.80 19.33
C LYS A 11 3.43 -21.68 18.68
N SER A 12 2.40 -22.30 19.25
CA SER A 12 1.01 -22.17 18.80
C SER A 12 0.44 -20.77 19.09
N LYS A 13 0.59 -20.26 20.32
CA LYS A 13 0.14 -18.92 20.73
C LYS A 13 0.80 -17.80 19.90
N ALA A 14 2.10 -17.91 19.61
CA ALA A 14 2.83 -16.95 18.76
C ALA A 14 2.31 -16.91 17.31
N ARG A 15 2.02 -18.07 16.72
CA ARG A 15 1.44 -18.17 15.36
C ARG A 15 0.04 -17.55 15.28
N ARG A 16 -0.80 -17.78 16.30
CA ARG A 16 -2.16 -17.21 16.41
C ARG A 16 -2.13 -15.68 16.55
N LYS A 17 -1.17 -15.12 17.30
CA LYS A 17 -0.94 -13.67 17.44
C LYS A 17 -0.49 -13.02 16.11
N LYS A 18 0.33 -13.72 15.31
CA LYS A 18 0.80 -13.26 13.99
C LYS A 18 -0.33 -13.30 12.93
N GLY A 19 -1.18 -14.33 12.97
CA GLY A 19 -2.37 -14.45 12.12
C GLY A 19 -3.39 -13.33 12.36
N SER A 20 -3.73 -13.06 13.63
CA SER A 20 -4.66 -11.99 14.02
C SER A 20 -4.19 -10.59 13.58
N LYS A 21 -2.89 -10.28 13.74
CA LYS A 21 -2.30 -9.00 13.26
C LYS A 21 -2.40 -8.85 11.73
N ARG A 22 -2.20 -9.93 10.97
CA ARG A 22 -2.33 -9.92 9.50
C ARG A 22 -3.78 -9.75 9.05
N ALA A 23 -4.73 -10.40 9.72
CA ALA A 23 -6.17 -10.25 9.45
C ALA A 23 -6.66 -8.81 9.69
N LYS A 24 -6.28 -8.20 10.82
CA LYS A 24 -6.64 -6.81 11.16
C LYS A 24 -6.03 -5.78 10.19
N LYS A 25 -4.87 -6.06 9.59
CA LYS A 25 -4.27 -5.21 8.53
C LYS A 25 -5.04 -5.31 7.20
N LYS A 26 -5.59 -6.47 6.89
CA LYS A 26 -6.36 -6.72 5.66
C LYS A 26 -7.73 -6.03 5.70
N THR A 27 -8.41 -6.05 6.84
CA THR A 27 -9.70 -5.36 7.04
C THR A 27 -9.56 -3.83 6.99
N ARG A 28 -8.51 -3.25 7.59
CA ARG A 28 -8.22 -1.80 7.47
C ARG A 28 -7.92 -1.32 6.04
N ARG A 29 -7.44 -2.22 5.17
CA ARG A 29 -7.19 -1.92 3.74
C ARG A 29 -8.45 -2.00 2.88
N LYS A 30 -9.45 -2.80 3.28
CA LYS A 30 -10.64 -3.06 2.47
C LYS A 30 -11.79 -2.07 2.72
N GLY A 31 -11.72 -1.27 3.80
CA GLY A 31 -12.75 -0.29 4.18
C GLY A 31 -12.48 1.18 3.84
N LYS A 32 -11.43 1.51 3.07
CA LYS A 32 -11.14 2.92 2.71
C LYS A 32 -11.60 3.25 1.30
N SER A 33 -12.81 3.80 1.27
CA SER A 33 -13.35 4.80 0.35
C SER A 33 -13.50 4.41 -1.12
N THR A 34 -14.76 4.21 -1.52
CA THR A 34 -15.36 4.60 -2.82
C THR A 34 -15.29 6.12 -3.05
N GLY A 35 -14.19 6.74 -2.65
CA GLY A 35 -13.96 8.18 -2.67
C GLY A 35 -13.24 8.56 -3.95
N LYS A 36 -13.70 9.68 -4.53
CA LYS A 36 -13.15 10.36 -5.71
C LYS A 36 -11.64 10.13 -5.87
N LYS A 37 -11.23 9.75 -7.07
CA LYS A 37 -9.82 9.53 -7.42
C LYS A 37 -9.00 10.78 -7.03
N ASP A 38 -7.82 10.56 -6.46
CA ASP A 38 -6.98 11.67 -6.00
C ASP A 38 -6.45 12.53 -7.16
N ALA A 39 -6.15 13.81 -6.90
CA ALA A 39 -5.57 14.71 -7.91
C ALA A 39 -4.27 14.14 -8.53
N CYS A 40 -3.55 13.38 -7.71
CA CYS A 40 -2.36 12.66 -8.12
C CYS A 40 -2.66 11.52 -9.11
N TYR A 41 -3.75 10.77 -8.90
CA TYR A 41 -4.25 9.79 -9.86
C TYR A 41 -4.50 10.39 -11.24
N TYR A 42 -5.19 11.52 -11.32
CA TYR A 42 -5.48 12.17 -12.60
C TYR A 42 -4.20 12.70 -13.29
N LYS A 43 -3.28 13.31 -12.53
CA LYS A 43 -2.00 13.81 -13.08
C LYS A 43 -1.03 12.71 -13.52
N VAL A 44 -0.98 11.59 -12.81
CA VAL A 44 -0.12 10.47 -13.20
C VAL A 44 -0.72 9.73 -14.39
N ARG A 45 -2.05 9.52 -14.42
CA ARG A 45 -2.73 8.86 -15.54
C ARG A 45 -2.56 9.63 -16.85
N SER A 46 -2.61 10.96 -16.84
CA SER A 46 -2.43 11.75 -18.07
C SER A 46 -1.02 11.68 -18.66
N ARG A 47 0.01 11.34 -17.87
CA ARG A 47 1.40 11.20 -18.35
C ARG A 47 1.68 9.88 -19.05
N TYR A 48 0.87 8.84 -18.82
CA TYR A 48 1.13 7.51 -19.34
C TYR A 48 -0.03 7.04 -20.22
N LYS A 49 0.23 6.85 -21.51
CA LYS A 49 -0.77 6.37 -22.48
C LYS A 49 -1.26 4.94 -22.21
N LYS A 50 -0.42 4.09 -21.62
CA LYS A 50 -0.76 2.70 -21.23
C LYS A 50 -0.87 2.58 -19.70
N TRP A 51 -2.06 2.24 -19.24
CA TRP A 51 -2.43 2.01 -17.84
C TRP A 51 -3.13 0.64 -17.76
N PRO A 52 -2.86 -0.28 -16.81
CA PRO A 52 -2.06 -0.19 -15.58
C PRO A 52 -0.64 -0.77 -15.77
N SER A 53 0.38 0.05 -15.56
CA SER A 53 1.78 -0.37 -15.61
C SER A 53 2.34 -0.46 -14.19
N ALA A 54 3.25 -1.40 -13.94
CA ALA A 54 4.02 -1.47 -12.69
C ALA A 54 4.72 -0.14 -12.37
N TYR A 55 5.11 0.61 -13.40
CA TYR A 55 5.75 1.91 -13.30
C TYR A 55 4.77 3.03 -12.88
N ALA A 56 3.51 2.96 -13.33
CA ALA A 56 2.47 3.92 -12.96
C ALA A 56 2.15 3.85 -11.45
N SER A 57 2.16 2.64 -10.88
CA SER A 57 2.02 2.41 -9.44
C SER A 57 3.11 3.13 -8.64
N GLY A 58 4.37 3.11 -9.11
CA GLY A 58 5.48 3.81 -8.48
C GLY A 58 5.36 5.34 -8.57
N ALA A 59 4.86 5.85 -9.69
CA ALA A 59 4.61 7.28 -9.88
C ALA A 59 3.52 7.82 -8.96
N LEU A 60 2.43 7.07 -8.74
CA LEU A 60 1.38 7.44 -7.78
C LEU A 60 1.92 7.59 -6.35
N VAL A 61 2.77 6.66 -5.89
CA VAL A 61 3.34 6.73 -4.54
C VAL A 61 4.24 7.94 -4.38
N ARG A 62 5.10 8.21 -5.37
CA ARG A 62 5.99 9.37 -5.36
C ARG A 62 5.22 10.68 -5.41
N CYS A 63 4.19 10.76 -6.26
CA CYS A 63 3.32 11.92 -6.38
C CYS A 63 2.50 12.19 -5.10
N ARG A 64 2.06 11.15 -4.38
CA ARG A 64 1.45 11.31 -3.05
C ARG A 64 2.44 11.80 -2.00
N LYS A 65 3.73 11.45 -2.13
CA LYS A 65 4.80 11.88 -1.22
C LYS A 65 5.18 13.35 -1.42
N VAL A 66 5.39 13.78 -2.67
CA VAL A 66 5.76 15.18 -2.97
C VAL A 66 4.55 16.13 -3.01
N GLY A 67 3.35 15.56 -3.08
CA GLY A 67 2.11 16.30 -3.27
C GLY A 67 1.82 16.56 -4.75
N ALA A 68 0.53 16.52 -5.10
CA ALA A 68 0.10 16.70 -6.48
C ALA A 68 0.62 18.01 -7.09
N ALA A 69 0.67 19.11 -6.32
CA ALA A 69 1.13 20.43 -6.77
C ALA A 69 2.60 20.45 -7.22
N ASN A 70 3.48 19.72 -6.54
CA ASN A 70 4.92 19.67 -6.85
C ASN A 70 5.28 18.54 -7.82
N TRP A 71 4.30 17.71 -8.20
CA TRP A 71 4.54 16.58 -9.11
C TRP A 71 4.47 17.00 -10.57
N GLY A 72 5.59 16.82 -11.27
CA GLY A 72 5.64 17.00 -12.72
C GLY A 72 6.05 18.40 -13.19
N ASN A 73 6.70 19.20 -12.35
CA ASN A 73 7.39 20.45 -12.71
C ASN A 73 8.60 20.21 -13.62
N LYS A 74 8.40 19.48 -14.74
CA LYS A 74 9.33 19.52 -15.86
C LYS A 74 8.90 20.72 -16.68
N THR A 75 9.56 21.83 -16.40
CA THR A 75 9.61 23.02 -17.25
C THR A 75 9.66 22.59 -18.72
N LYS A 76 8.73 23.10 -19.54
CA LYS A 76 8.84 23.05 -21.01
C LYS A 76 10.20 23.68 -21.35
N LYS A 77 11.21 22.87 -21.68
CA LYS A 77 12.31 23.37 -22.50
C LYS A 77 11.73 23.46 -23.91
N LYS A 78 11.49 24.71 -24.31
CA LYS A 78 11.08 25.11 -25.66
C LYS A 78 12.19 24.77 -26.65
#